data_AF-A0A830HJS7-F1
#
_entry.id   AF-A0A830HJS7-F1
#
_cell.length_a   1.000
_cell.length_b   1.000
_cell.length_c   1.000
_cell.angle_alpha   90.00
_cell.angle_beta   90.00
_cell.angle_gamma   90.00
#
_symmetry.space_group_name_H-M   'P 1'
#
loop_
_entity.id
_entity.type
_entity.pdbx_description
1 polymer ?
#
loop_
_entity_poly.entity_id
_entity_poly.type
_entity_poly.pdbx_seq_one_letter_code
_entity_poly.pdbx_strand_id
1 'polypeptide(L)'
;MPPVERIDELIGVFQNSTTREWRRLIACSRHWDVLRDGVFARIDERAKGAESDDEPGEALELRRLLRRMRKVDGEVAGHDRTLVRFFHTPDDEWEACVASQRHKLRDSFFQHASAVAAFADADGRPVRIRGGVVAPPWQTGSEADDVENAANEVNGDEGATSTAPPVPAADEDDRPAFLQDSGPVHLEDVTVDAEEIRSLATRLMATVDAIDRVHLDQEALADAASIWEEILSTSSTLEMADEKIAQLGDQGKLQNPALLLTAAKAWAGSHEHSGTNKEDVKEIMAHLYRKFKENMERQQAEEVRILKHLLTIEDPLERRAALTDAFEPLSDADLARKAANRKAGWVTGVESANPNVEEDLLYCTPAALLTVINAVIRAHEEMSKGERKTLSSEAARLMSPHVIQRMYELKREVQEFM
;
A
#
# COMPACT_ATOMS: atom_id res chain seq x y z
N MET A 1 -35.46 4.97 9.29
CA MET A 1 -35.35 5.56 7.95
C MET A 1 -35.47 7.07 8.04
N PRO A 2 -34.70 7.83 7.25
CA PRO A 2 -34.85 9.29 7.15
C PRO A 2 -36.21 9.66 6.54
N PRO A 3 -36.71 10.89 6.77
CA PRO A 3 -37.92 11.39 6.13
C PRO A 3 -37.79 11.40 4.60
N VAL A 4 -38.84 10.99 3.88
CA VAL A 4 -38.87 10.93 2.40
C VAL A 4 -38.53 12.29 1.77
N GLU A 5 -39.01 13.39 2.37
CA GLU A 5 -38.73 14.76 1.93
C GLU A 5 -37.22 15.07 1.89
N ARG A 6 -36.44 14.58 2.88
CA ARG A 6 -34.98 14.78 2.90
C ARG A 6 -34.26 13.97 1.82
N ILE A 7 -34.80 12.80 1.46
CA ILE A 7 -34.25 11.98 0.36
C ILE A 7 -34.52 12.68 -0.97
N ASP A 8 -35.71 13.26 -1.15
CA ASP A 8 -36.07 14.00 -2.36
C ASP A 8 -35.23 15.28 -2.54
N GLU A 9 -34.95 16.01 -1.46
CA GLU A 9 -33.99 17.14 -1.47
C GLU A 9 -32.58 16.69 -1.90
N LEU A 10 -32.10 15.57 -1.34
CA LEU A 10 -30.79 15.02 -1.68
C LEU A 10 -30.71 14.58 -3.14
N ILE A 11 -31.76 13.96 -3.69
CA ILE A 11 -31.86 13.64 -5.13
C ILE A 11 -31.75 14.92 -5.96
N GLY A 12 -32.42 16.00 -5.53
CA GLY A 12 -32.32 17.32 -6.17
C GLY A 12 -30.90 17.90 -6.16
N VAL A 13 -30.14 17.70 -5.08
CA VAL A 13 -28.72 18.08 -5.03
C VAL A 13 -27.92 17.31 -6.08
N PHE A 14 -28.09 15.99 -6.16
CA PHE A 14 -27.36 15.16 -7.13
C PHE A 14 -27.73 15.48 -8.59
N GLN A 15 -28.98 15.85 -8.87
CA GLN A 15 -29.40 16.28 -10.22
C GLN A 15 -28.71 17.56 -10.69
N ASN A 16 -28.38 18.46 -9.76
CA ASN A 16 -27.80 19.77 -10.07
C ASN A 16 -26.28 19.81 -9.92
N SER A 17 -25.66 18.78 -9.35
CA SER A 17 -24.21 18.72 -9.11
C SER A 17 -23.46 17.90 -10.15
N THR A 18 -22.16 18.16 -10.27
CA THR A 18 -21.25 17.44 -11.18
C THR A 18 -20.82 16.08 -10.63
N THR A 19 -20.36 15.17 -11.49
CA THR A 19 -19.83 13.85 -11.09
C THR A 19 -18.68 13.95 -10.08
N ARG A 20 -17.87 15.01 -10.15
CA ARG A 20 -16.78 15.25 -9.19
C ARG A 20 -17.33 15.59 -7.80
N GLU A 21 -18.38 16.39 -7.73
CA GLU A 21 -19.08 16.70 -6.48
C GLU A 21 -19.79 15.47 -5.93
N TRP A 22 -20.35 14.61 -6.79
CA TRP A 22 -20.96 13.35 -6.36
C TRP A 22 -19.94 12.47 -5.62
N ARG A 23 -18.74 12.29 -6.21
CA ARG A 23 -17.66 11.51 -5.59
C ARG A 23 -17.30 12.05 -4.21
N ARG A 24 -17.18 13.37 -4.07
CA ARG A 24 -16.91 14.02 -2.79
C ARG A 24 -18.03 13.81 -1.77
N LEU A 25 -19.29 14.03 -2.17
CA LEU A 25 -20.45 13.87 -1.29
C LEU A 25 -20.61 12.42 -0.81
N ILE A 26 -20.39 11.45 -1.71
CA ILE A 26 -20.47 10.02 -1.40
C ILE A 26 -19.33 9.60 -0.48
N ALA A 27 -18.09 9.97 -0.81
CA ALA A 27 -16.91 9.55 -0.05
C ALA A 27 -16.86 10.15 1.37
N CYS A 28 -17.29 11.40 1.52
CA CYS A 28 -17.10 12.16 2.76
C CYS A 28 -18.33 12.18 3.67
N SER A 29 -19.46 11.63 3.22
CA SER A 29 -20.70 11.63 3.99
C SER A 29 -20.74 10.48 4.98
N ARG A 30 -20.86 10.83 6.27
CA ARG A 30 -20.99 9.87 7.37
C ARG A 30 -22.27 9.04 7.35
N HIS A 31 -23.28 9.50 6.60
CA HIS A 31 -24.62 8.91 6.61
C HIS A 31 -24.94 8.26 5.26
N TRP A 32 -24.04 8.33 4.28
CA TRP A 32 -24.32 7.85 2.95
C TRP A 32 -24.70 6.36 2.93
N ASP A 33 -24.03 5.52 3.71
CA ASP A 33 -24.34 4.07 3.74
C ASP A 33 -25.77 3.77 4.21
N VAL A 34 -26.30 4.59 5.12
CA VAL A 34 -27.69 4.48 5.59
C VAL A 34 -28.68 5.08 4.58
N LEU A 35 -28.25 6.09 3.82
CA LEU A 35 -29.09 6.82 2.87
C LEU A 35 -29.12 6.16 1.48
N ARG A 36 -28.04 5.48 1.08
CA ARG A 36 -27.78 4.97 -0.28
C ARG A 36 -28.95 4.17 -0.83
N ASP A 37 -29.38 3.14 -0.11
CA ASP A 37 -30.44 2.25 -0.57
C ASP A 37 -31.78 2.98 -0.65
N GLY A 38 -32.05 3.87 0.31
CA GLY A 38 -33.24 4.72 0.31
C GLY A 38 -33.27 5.70 -0.86
N VAL A 39 -32.14 6.33 -1.18
CA VAL A 39 -31.99 7.23 -2.34
C VAL A 39 -32.19 6.44 -3.64
N PHE A 40 -31.57 5.27 -3.77
CA PHE A 40 -31.71 4.44 -4.97
C PHE A 40 -33.13 3.91 -5.16
N ALA A 41 -33.78 3.43 -4.10
CA ALA A 41 -35.17 2.99 -4.14
C ALA A 41 -36.10 4.15 -4.51
N ARG A 42 -35.88 5.34 -3.95
CA ARG A 42 -36.70 6.52 -4.22
C ARG A 42 -36.58 7.01 -5.67
N ILE A 43 -35.38 7.00 -6.25
CA ILE A 43 -35.19 7.35 -7.67
C ILE A 43 -35.90 6.32 -8.57
N ASP A 44 -35.83 5.03 -8.23
CA ASP A 44 -36.50 3.97 -8.99
C ASP A 44 -38.03 4.07 -8.90
N GLU A 45 -38.58 4.37 -7.73
CA GLU A 45 -40.01 4.65 -7.54
C GLU A 45 -40.47 5.86 -8.36
N ARG A 46 -39.73 6.97 -8.33
CA ARG A 46 -40.05 8.16 -9.13
C ARG A 46 -39.98 7.89 -10.63
N ALA A 47 -39.01 7.09 -11.07
CA ALA A 47 -38.92 6.68 -12.46
C ALA A 47 -40.13 5.85 -12.89
N LYS A 48 -40.60 4.91 -12.04
CA LYS A 48 -41.81 4.12 -12.29
C LYS A 48 -43.08 4.99 -12.29
N GLY A 49 -43.17 5.96 -11.40
CA GLY A 49 -44.29 6.93 -11.35
C GLY A 49 -44.38 7.79 -12.61
N ALA A 50 -43.25 8.34 -13.07
CA ALA A 50 -43.19 9.11 -14.31
C ALA A 50 -43.54 8.28 -15.56
N GLU A 51 -43.31 6.97 -15.54
CA GLU A 51 -43.78 6.05 -16.61
C GLU A 51 -45.29 5.84 -16.57
N SER A 52 -45.91 5.78 -15.38
CA SER A 52 -47.36 5.68 -15.25
C SER A 52 -48.09 6.99 -15.56
N ASP A 53 -47.40 8.13 -15.41
CA ASP A 53 -47.94 9.47 -15.65
C ASP A 53 -47.73 9.96 -17.11
N ASP A 54 -47.34 9.07 -18.02
CA ASP A 54 -47.06 9.36 -19.45
C ASP A 54 -45.95 10.43 -19.67
N GLU A 55 -44.97 10.52 -18.77
CA GLU A 55 -43.81 11.42 -18.85
C GLU A 55 -42.50 10.64 -19.13
N PRO A 56 -42.33 10.05 -20.32
CA PRO A 56 -41.19 9.15 -20.63
C PRO A 56 -39.83 9.85 -20.59
N GLY A 57 -39.81 11.19 -20.74
CA GLY A 57 -38.59 11.99 -20.66
C GLY A 57 -38.02 12.05 -19.23
N GLU A 58 -38.87 12.32 -18.23
CA GLU A 58 -38.44 12.37 -16.82
C GLU A 58 -38.05 10.97 -16.32
N ALA A 59 -38.84 9.95 -16.67
CA ALA A 59 -38.52 8.56 -16.35
C ALA A 59 -37.12 8.13 -16.85
N LEU A 60 -36.79 8.48 -18.10
CA LEU A 60 -35.50 8.15 -18.70
C LEU A 60 -34.34 8.87 -17.99
N GLU A 61 -34.49 10.15 -17.66
CA GLU A 61 -33.46 10.92 -16.96
C GLU A 61 -33.22 10.40 -15.54
N LEU A 62 -34.28 10.01 -14.82
CA LEU A 62 -34.17 9.39 -13.49
C LEU A 62 -33.47 8.03 -13.56
N ARG A 63 -33.78 7.18 -14.54
CA ARG A 63 -33.05 5.91 -14.74
C ARG A 63 -31.57 6.12 -15.08
N ARG A 64 -31.26 7.13 -15.91
CA ARG A 64 -29.88 7.51 -16.23
C ARG A 64 -29.15 8.03 -14.99
N LEU A 65 -29.81 8.84 -14.16
CA LEU A 65 -29.28 9.30 -12.88
C LEU A 65 -28.97 8.12 -11.97
N LEU A 66 -29.93 7.21 -11.76
CA LEU A 66 -29.76 6.02 -10.92
C LEU A 66 -28.57 5.17 -11.34
N ARG A 67 -28.47 4.84 -12.64
CA ARG A 67 -27.35 4.05 -13.17
C ARG A 67 -26.01 4.74 -12.96
N ARG A 68 -25.94 6.06 -13.20
CA ARG A 68 -24.70 6.83 -12.99
C ARG A 68 -24.33 6.90 -11.51
N MET A 69 -25.29 7.13 -10.62
CA MET A 69 -25.03 7.19 -9.18
C MET A 69 -24.53 5.85 -8.64
N ARG A 70 -25.17 4.72 -9.00
CA ARG A 70 -24.69 3.38 -8.62
C ARG A 70 -23.27 3.12 -9.10
N LYS A 71 -22.94 3.53 -10.33
CA LYS A 71 -21.58 3.41 -10.87
C LYS A 71 -20.58 4.22 -10.06
N VAL A 72 -20.86 5.50 -9.82
CA VAL A 72 -19.95 6.38 -9.06
C VAL A 72 -19.76 5.87 -7.63
N ASP A 73 -20.85 5.46 -6.99
CA ASP A 73 -20.80 4.96 -5.63
C ASP A 73 -20.02 3.63 -5.53
N GLY A 74 -20.17 2.71 -6.49
CA GLY A 74 -19.34 1.51 -6.58
C GLY A 74 -17.85 1.83 -6.82
N GLU A 75 -17.54 2.81 -7.68
CA GLU A 75 -16.15 3.28 -7.88
C GLU A 75 -15.56 3.84 -6.58
N VAL A 76 -16.32 4.66 -5.85
CA VAL A 76 -15.87 5.26 -4.58
C VAL A 76 -15.66 4.17 -3.53
N ALA A 77 -16.60 3.23 -3.37
CA ALA A 77 -16.47 2.12 -2.43
C ALA A 77 -15.26 1.23 -2.75
N GLY A 78 -14.99 0.95 -4.03
CA GLY A 78 -13.81 0.20 -4.44
C GLY A 78 -12.49 0.92 -4.13
N HIS A 79 -12.44 2.24 -4.30
CA HIS A 79 -11.27 3.03 -3.91
C HIS A 79 -11.10 3.11 -2.38
N ASP A 80 -12.19 3.27 -1.62
CA ASP A 80 -12.17 3.27 -0.15
C ASP A 80 -11.61 1.95 0.39
N ARG A 81 -12.09 0.81 -0.11
CA ARG A 81 -11.54 -0.52 0.24
C ARG A 81 -10.08 -0.67 -0.10
N THR A 82 -9.65 -0.11 -1.23
CA THR A 82 -8.24 -0.16 -1.63
C THR A 82 -7.39 0.67 -0.65
N LEU A 83 -7.85 1.86 -0.23
CA LEU A 83 -7.17 2.67 0.79
C LEU A 83 -7.08 1.92 2.13
N VAL A 84 -8.21 1.44 2.65
CA VAL A 84 -8.28 0.69 3.91
C VAL A 84 -7.35 -0.51 3.89
N ARG A 85 -7.33 -1.27 2.79
CA ARG A 85 -6.41 -2.40 2.63
C ARG A 85 -4.94 -2.00 2.78
N PHE A 86 -4.53 -0.90 2.16
CA PHE A 86 -3.15 -0.44 2.28
C PHE A 86 -2.83 0.13 3.66
N PHE A 87 -3.81 0.68 4.40
CA PHE A 87 -3.61 1.03 5.81
C PHE A 87 -3.38 -0.19 6.72
N HIS A 88 -3.91 -1.36 6.36
CA HIS A 88 -3.70 -2.62 7.10
C HIS A 88 -2.58 -3.51 6.53
N THR A 89 -1.94 -3.11 5.44
CA THR A 89 -0.87 -3.91 4.83
C THR A 89 0.42 -3.71 5.62
N PRO A 90 1.05 -4.78 6.14
CA PRO A 90 2.31 -4.66 6.86
C PRO A 90 3.44 -4.25 5.92
N ASP A 91 4.49 -3.67 6.49
CA ASP A 91 5.59 -3.09 5.71
C ASP A 91 6.35 -4.13 4.90
N ASP A 92 6.54 -5.33 5.42
CA ASP A 92 7.29 -6.41 4.76
C ASP A 92 6.60 -6.92 3.49
N GLU A 93 5.27 -6.78 3.37
CA GLU A 93 4.47 -7.25 2.22
C GLU A 93 4.03 -6.15 1.25
N TRP A 94 4.42 -4.91 1.56
CA TRP A 94 3.95 -3.73 0.85
C TRP A 94 4.12 -3.83 -0.67
N GLU A 95 5.33 -4.13 -1.15
CA GLU A 95 5.63 -4.13 -2.59
C GLU A 95 4.85 -5.21 -3.34
N ALA A 96 4.65 -6.37 -2.72
CA ALA A 96 3.87 -7.45 -3.29
C ALA A 96 2.37 -7.12 -3.38
N CYS A 97 1.82 -6.50 -2.32
CA CYS A 97 0.44 -6.02 -2.32
C CYS A 97 0.21 -4.94 -3.40
N VAL A 98 1.15 -4.00 -3.56
CA VAL A 98 1.11 -2.98 -4.63
C VAL A 98 1.19 -3.62 -6.01
N ALA A 99 2.11 -4.56 -6.21
CA ALA A 99 2.29 -5.24 -7.49
C ALA A 99 1.02 -5.99 -7.93
N SER A 100 0.34 -6.68 -7.00
CA SER A 100 -0.90 -7.41 -7.30
C SER A 100 -2.09 -6.48 -7.58
N GLN A 101 -2.21 -5.37 -6.85
CA GLN A 101 -3.29 -4.39 -7.00
C GLN A 101 -2.98 -3.29 -8.02
N ARG A 102 -1.87 -3.38 -8.75
CA ARG A 102 -1.43 -2.37 -9.71
C ARG A 102 -2.53 -1.96 -10.69
N HIS A 103 -3.38 -2.88 -11.11
CA HIS A 103 -4.50 -2.64 -12.02
C HIS A 103 -5.57 -1.68 -11.47
N LYS A 104 -5.73 -1.59 -10.13
CA LYS A 104 -6.65 -0.68 -9.43
C LYS A 104 -6.02 0.68 -9.13
N LEU A 105 -4.69 0.74 -9.00
CA LEU A 105 -3.90 1.95 -8.74
C LEU A 105 -3.74 2.81 -10.01
N ARG A 106 -4.85 3.40 -10.46
CA ARG A 106 -4.93 4.30 -11.62
C ARG A 106 -5.11 5.76 -11.17
N ASP A 107 -5.10 6.69 -12.12
CA ASP A 107 -5.35 8.11 -11.87
C ASP A 107 -6.64 8.35 -11.07
N SER A 108 -7.69 7.58 -11.34
CA SER A 108 -8.97 7.70 -10.64
C SER A 108 -8.88 7.41 -9.13
N PHE A 109 -8.02 6.48 -8.73
CA PHE A 109 -7.77 6.13 -7.34
C PHE A 109 -7.02 7.27 -6.63
N PHE A 110 -5.96 7.80 -7.25
CA PHE A 110 -5.19 8.90 -6.66
C PHE A 110 -5.99 10.21 -6.60
N GLN A 111 -6.83 10.49 -7.60
CA GLN A 111 -7.79 11.61 -7.55
C GLN A 111 -8.79 11.46 -6.40
N HIS A 112 -9.22 10.22 -6.10
CA HIS A 112 -10.07 9.94 -4.97
C HIS A 112 -9.35 10.19 -3.65
N ALA A 113 -8.17 9.61 -3.44
CA ALA A 113 -7.35 9.83 -2.24
C ALA A 113 -7.08 11.33 -2.00
N SER A 114 -6.75 12.07 -3.07
CA SER A 114 -6.53 13.52 -3.06
C SER A 114 -7.79 14.29 -2.64
N ALA A 115 -8.96 13.89 -3.15
CA ALA A 115 -10.23 14.51 -2.78
C ALA A 115 -10.62 14.25 -1.32
N VAL A 116 -10.37 13.04 -0.81
CA VAL A 116 -10.63 12.69 0.60
C VAL A 116 -9.69 13.46 1.53
N ALA A 117 -8.39 13.52 1.22
CA ALA A 117 -7.43 14.30 2.00
C ALA A 117 -7.77 15.80 2.01
N ALA A 118 -8.13 16.38 0.85
CA ALA A 118 -8.55 17.77 0.76
C ALA A 118 -9.85 18.06 1.53
N PHE A 119 -10.74 17.08 1.66
CA PHE A 119 -11.92 17.21 2.51
C PHE A 119 -11.55 17.17 4.00
N ALA A 120 -10.67 16.25 4.40
CA ALA A 120 -10.17 16.16 5.78
C ALA A 120 -9.54 17.48 6.26
N ASP A 121 -8.72 18.12 5.42
CA ASP A 121 -8.18 19.46 5.68
C ASP A 121 -9.28 20.51 5.89
N ALA A 122 -10.26 20.53 4.98
CA ALA A 122 -11.31 21.55 4.99
C ALA A 122 -12.26 21.40 6.19
N ASP A 123 -12.52 20.16 6.62
CA ASP A 123 -13.34 19.88 7.82
C ASP A 123 -12.52 20.01 9.12
N GLY A 124 -11.18 20.01 9.03
CA GLY A 124 -10.26 20.06 10.16
C GLY A 124 -10.37 18.86 11.10
N ARG A 125 -10.83 17.71 10.57
CA ARG A 125 -11.13 16.50 11.34
C ARG A 125 -10.76 15.25 10.53
N PRO A 126 -10.43 14.14 11.21
CA PRO A 126 -10.20 12.87 10.54
C PRO A 126 -11.46 12.40 9.82
N VAL A 127 -11.25 11.79 8.65
CA VAL A 127 -12.30 11.27 7.79
C VAL A 127 -12.40 9.76 7.99
N ARG A 128 -13.64 9.26 8.03
CA ARG A 128 -13.92 7.83 8.05
C ARG A 128 -13.86 7.31 6.61
N ILE A 129 -12.91 6.42 6.32
CA ILE A 129 -12.83 5.69 5.07
C ILE A 129 -13.52 4.34 5.28
N ARG A 130 -14.41 4.00 4.35
CA ARG A 130 -15.24 2.79 4.44
C ARG A 130 -14.40 1.56 4.09
N GLY A 131 -14.36 0.62 5.02
CA GLY A 131 -13.87 -0.72 4.81
C GLY A 131 -14.88 -1.56 4.03
N GLY A 132 -14.83 -2.87 4.26
CA GLY A 132 -15.71 -3.81 3.60
C GLY A 132 -15.01 -5.13 3.33
N VAL A 133 -15.73 -6.00 2.63
CA VAL A 133 -15.18 -7.31 2.25
C VAL A 133 -14.19 -7.12 1.11
N VAL A 134 -12.96 -7.55 1.34
CA VAL A 134 -11.88 -7.50 0.36
C VAL A 134 -11.35 -8.91 0.13
N ALA A 135 -11.13 -9.24 -1.14
CA ALA A 135 -10.49 -10.49 -1.51
C ALA A 135 -9.03 -10.53 -0.99
N PRO A 136 -8.51 -11.72 -0.67
CA PRO A 136 -7.14 -11.90 -0.22
C PRO A 136 -6.10 -11.20 -1.11
N PRO A 137 -4.95 -10.76 -0.55
CA PRO A 137 -4.04 -9.87 -1.24
C PRO A 137 -3.48 -10.37 -2.58
N TRP A 138 -3.43 -11.69 -2.71
CA TRP A 138 -2.83 -12.45 -3.81
C TRP A 138 -3.85 -12.91 -4.86
N GLN A 139 -5.17 -12.76 -4.65
CA GLN A 139 -6.15 -13.02 -5.70
C GLN A 139 -6.17 -11.87 -6.71
N THR A 140 -5.77 -12.15 -7.96
CA THR A 140 -5.90 -11.21 -9.08
C THR A 140 -6.94 -11.70 -10.10
N GLY A 141 -7.96 -10.87 -10.33
CA GLY A 141 -8.88 -11.04 -11.47
C GLY A 141 -10.27 -11.58 -11.13
N SER A 142 -11.28 -10.82 -11.56
CA SER A 142 -12.69 -11.19 -11.79
C SER A 142 -13.56 -11.61 -10.59
N GLU A 143 -13.14 -12.52 -9.72
CA GLU A 143 -14.06 -13.10 -8.72
C GLU A 143 -14.41 -12.15 -7.56
N ALA A 144 -13.56 -11.15 -7.29
CA ALA A 144 -13.74 -10.24 -6.15
C ALA A 144 -14.87 -9.20 -6.34
N ASP A 145 -15.20 -8.83 -7.57
CA ASP A 145 -16.32 -7.90 -7.85
C ASP A 145 -17.68 -8.63 -7.80
N ASP A 146 -17.67 -9.97 -7.84
CA ASP A 146 -18.86 -10.82 -7.77
C ASP A 146 -19.27 -11.16 -6.33
N VAL A 147 -18.34 -11.12 -5.34
CA VAL A 147 -18.65 -11.51 -3.94
C VAL A 147 -19.66 -10.58 -3.28
N GLU A 148 -19.61 -9.28 -3.55
CA GLU A 148 -20.54 -8.32 -2.94
C GLU A 148 -21.86 -8.20 -3.74
N ASN A 149 -21.85 -8.49 -5.04
CA ASN A 149 -23.08 -8.63 -5.82
C ASN A 149 -23.82 -9.93 -5.47
N ALA A 150 -23.09 -11.02 -5.14
CA ALA A 150 -23.68 -12.30 -4.75
C ALA A 150 -24.27 -12.30 -3.32
N ALA A 151 -23.69 -11.52 -2.40
CA ALA A 151 -24.21 -11.38 -1.03
C ALA A 151 -25.61 -10.73 -0.99
N ASN A 152 -26.06 -10.10 -2.08
CA ASN A 152 -27.38 -9.51 -2.21
C ASN A 152 -28.42 -10.44 -2.86
N GLU A 153 -28.06 -11.68 -3.24
CA GLU A 153 -28.95 -12.60 -3.97
C GLU A 153 -29.15 -14.00 -3.38
N VAL A 154 -28.55 -14.39 -2.24
CA VAL A 154 -28.74 -15.75 -1.70
C VAL A 154 -29.40 -15.74 -0.33
N ASN A 155 -30.72 -15.63 -0.33
CA ASN A 155 -31.57 -16.33 0.63
C ASN A 155 -31.83 -17.73 0.04
N GLY A 156 -31.25 -18.79 0.63
CA GLY A 156 -31.62 -20.15 0.24
C GLY A 156 -30.61 -21.23 0.62
N ASP A 157 -30.93 -21.89 1.73
CA ASP A 157 -30.73 -23.32 1.99
C ASP A 157 -29.46 -23.79 2.71
N GLU A 158 -29.71 -24.49 3.81
CA GLU A 158 -28.76 -25.08 4.74
C GLU A 158 -28.33 -26.47 4.27
N GLY A 159 -27.10 -26.86 4.64
CA GLY A 159 -26.81 -28.26 5.00
C GLY A 159 -25.70 -28.94 4.23
N ALA A 160 -24.57 -29.19 4.90
CA ALA A 160 -24.01 -30.53 5.08
C ALA A 160 -22.72 -30.49 5.91
N THR A 161 -22.78 -31.12 7.08
CA THR A 161 -21.65 -31.50 7.94
C THR A 161 -20.79 -32.58 7.28
N SER A 162 -19.47 -32.49 7.37
CA SER A 162 -18.59 -33.66 7.26
C SER A 162 -17.37 -33.52 8.17
N THR A 163 -17.23 -34.51 9.06
CA THR A 163 -16.28 -34.60 10.16
C THR A 163 -15.03 -35.37 9.72
N ALA A 164 -13.83 -34.84 9.98
CA ALA A 164 -12.56 -35.58 9.96
C ALA A 164 -11.70 -35.17 11.19
N PRO A 165 -10.82 -36.04 11.70
CA PRO A 165 -10.32 -35.98 13.07
C PRO A 165 -9.14 -35.00 13.26
N PRO A 166 -8.89 -34.51 14.48
CA PRO A 166 -7.87 -33.50 14.74
C PRO A 166 -6.47 -34.14 14.85
N VAL A 167 -5.51 -33.54 14.17
CA VAL A 167 -4.06 -33.75 14.36
C VAL A 167 -3.57 -32.61 15.27
N PRO A 168 -2.65 -32.85 16.23
CA PRO A 168 -2.33 -31.87 17.27
C PRO A 168 -1.71 -30.59 16.68
N ALA A 169 -2.29 -29.46 17.07
CA ALA A 169 -1.88 -28.12 16.67
C ALA A 169 -0.46 -27.81 17.13
N ALA A 170 0.39 -27.39 16.20
CA ALA A 170 1.47 -26.46 16.52
C ALA A 170 0.82 -25.10 16.80
N ASP A 171 1.29 -24.44 17.86
CA ASP A 171 0.71 -23.23 18.46
C ASP A 171 0.26 -22.23 17.37
N GLU A 172 -1.05 -21.94 17.36
CA GLU A 172 -1.72 -21.07 16.38
C GLU A 172 -1.39 -19.58 16.54
N ASP A 173 -0.78 -19.21 17.68
CA ASP A 173 -0.62 -17.83 18.13
C ASP A 173 0.56 -17.06 17.51
N ASP A 174 1.51 -17.73 16.84
CA ASP A 174 2.66 -17.06 16.18
C ASP A 174 2.50 -16.89 14.65
N ARG A 175 1.31 -17.16 14.09
CA ARG A 175 1.06 -17.02 12.64
C ARG A 175 0.68 -15.57 12.29
N PRO A 176 1.27 -14.96 11.25
CA PRO A 176 0.82 -13.66 10.74
C PRO A 176 -0.66 -13.72 10.34
N ALA A 177 -1.48 -12.75 10.75
CA ALA A 177 -2.95 -12.79 10.67
C ALA A 177 -3.52 -13.05 9.27
N PHE A 178 -2.80 -12.73 8.19
CA PHE A 178 -3.27 -12.93 6.81
C PHE A 178 -2.88 -14.31 6.22
N LEU A 179 -1.97 -15.06 6.86
CA LEU A 179 -1.66 -16.46 6.52
C LEU A 179 -2.77 -17.41 6.99
N GLN A 180 -3.59 -16.97 7.94
CA GLN A 180 -4.66 -17.78 8.52
C GLN A 180 -5.91 -17.87 7.62
N ASP A 181 -6.14 -16.90 6.71
CA ASP A 181 -7.44 -16.79 6.05
C ASP A 181 -7.36 -16.89 4.52
N SER A 182 -7.80 -18.03 3.99
CA SER A 182 -8.02 -18.22 2.55
C SER A 182 -9.38 -17.66 2.09
N GLY A 183 -10.12 -17.01 2.98
CA GLY A 183 -11.44 -16.43 2.72
C GLY A 183 -11.45 -14.90 2.51
N PRO A 184 -12.61 -14.33 2.12
CA PRO A 184 -12.80 -12.89 2.06
C PRO A 184 -12.58 -12.26 3.44
N VAL A 185 -11.71 -11.26 3.52
CA VAL A 185 -11.41 -10.57 4.78
C VAL A 185 -12.32 -9.37 4.92
N HIS A 186 -12.97 -9.23 6.07
CA HIS A 186 -13.70 -8.02 6.41
C HIS A 186 -12.73 -7.00 6.98
N LEU A 187 -12.48 -5.92 6.25
CA LEU A 187 -11.68 -4.80 6.74
C LEU A 187 -12.60 -3.79 7.42
N GLU A 188 -12.25 -3.42 8.65
CA GLU A 188 -12.96 -2.39 9.40
C GLU A 188 -12.74 -0.99 8.80
N ASP A 189 -13.65 -0.08 9.12
CA ASP A 189 -13.51 1.31 8.72
C ASP A 189 -12.36 1.98 9.45
N VAL A 190 -11.58 2.79 8.74
CA VAL A 190 -10.43 3.48 9.31
C VAL A 190 -10.73 4.97 9.39
N THR A 191 -10.49 5.57 10.55
CA THR A 191 -10.51 7.03 10.71
C THR A 191 -9.09 7.55 10.55
N VAL A 192 -8.86 8.31 9.48
CA VAL A 192 -7.53 8.82 9.13
C VAL A 192 -7.56 10.32 8.94
N ASP A 193 -6.46 10.98 9.29
CA ASP A 193 -6.28 12.39 8.99
C ASP A 193 -5.81 12.60 7.54
N ALA A 194 -5.74 13.87 7.13
CA ALA A 194 -5.35 14.23 5.77
C ALA A 194 -3.90 13.83 5.45
N GLU A 195 -3.04 13.80 6.47
CA GLU A 195 -1.61 13.58 6.34
C GLU A 195 -1.30 12.09 6.18
N GLU A 196 -1.97 11.22 6.92
CA GLU A 196 -1.92 9.77 6.78
C GLU A 196 -2.35 9.34 5.36
N ILE A 197 -3.43 9.92 4.83
CA ILE A 197 -3.88 9.66 3.45
C ILE A 197 -2.82 10.08 2.44
N ARG A 198 -2.21 11.26 2.63
CA ARG A 198 -1.15 11.77 1.74
C ARG A 198 0.11 10.94 1.80
N SER A 199 0.55 10.56 2.99
CA SER A 199 1.71 9.69 3.21
C SER A 199 1.53 8.34 2.52
N LEU A 200 0.37 7.70 2.75
CA LEU A 200 0.02 6.43 2.12
C LEU A 200 -0.02 6.56 0.58
N ALA A 201 -0.73 7.56 0.07
CA ALA A 201 -0.86 7.79 -1.36
C ALA A 201 0.51 8.07 -2.00
N THR A 202 1.35 8.86 -1.36
CA THR A 202 2.73 9.15 -1.81
C THR A 202 3.56 7.88 -1.90
N ARG A 203 3.53 7.05 -0.86
CA ARG A 203 4.23 5.77 -0.84
C ARG A 203 3.74 4.86 -1.96
N LEU A 204 2.43 4.73 -2.12
CA LEU A 204 1.80 3.95 -3.21
C LEU A 204 2.28 4.42 -4.58
N MET A 205 2.29 5.72 -4.82
CA MET A 205 2.73 6.29 -6.10
C MET A 205 4.20 6.01 -6.37
N ALA A 206 5.08 6.21 -5.39
CA ALA A 206 6.50 5.92 -5.54
C ALA A 206 6.73 4.44 -5.91
N THR A 207 6.00 3.53 -5.25
CA THR A 207 6.08 2.11 -5.56
C THR A 207 5.49 1.75 -6.93
N VAL A 208 4.36 2.34 -7.32
CA VAL A 208 3.76 2.15 -8.65
C VAL A 208 4.70 2.63 -9.75
N ASP A 209 5.29 3.82 -9.60
CA ASP A 209 6.26 4.37 -10.55
C ASP A 209 7.50 3.47 -10.67
N ALA A 210 8.00 2.94 -9.56
CA ALA A 210 9.13 2.01 -9.57
C ALA A 210 8.77 0.72 -10.31
N ILE A 211 7.60 0.14 -10.04
CA ILE A 211 7.09 -1.05 -10.70
C ILE A 211 6.90 -0.80 -12.20
N ASP A 212 6.33 0.33 -12.60
CA ASP A 212 6.10 0.66 -14.01
C ASP A 212 7.42 0.82 -14.77
N ARG A 213 8.44 1.44 -14.15
CA ARG A 213 9.78 1.56 -14.75
C ARG A 213 10.41 0.18 -14.97
N VAL A 214 10.29 -0.71 -14.00
CA VAL A 214 10.75 -2.09 -14.13
C VAL A 214 10.03 -2.81 -15.27
N HIS A 215 8.73 -2.61 -15.44
CA HIS A 215 7.98 -3.23 -16.55
C HIS A 215 8.39 -2.72 -17.93
N LEU A 216 8.96 -1.52 -18.03
CA LEU A 216 9.51 -1.00 -19.27
C LEU A 216 10.88 -1.63 -19.63
N ASP A 217 11.59 -2.17 -18.64
CA ASP A 217 12.90 -2.79 -18.80
C ASP A 217 12.79 -4.32 -18.84
N GLN A 218 12.55 -4.85 -20.05
CA GLN A 218 12.39 -6.28 -20.27
C GLN A 218 13.68 -7.08 -20.04
N GLU A 219 14.85 -6.45 -20.24
CA GLU A 219 16.15 -7.08 -20.00
C GLU A 219 16.36 -7.27 -18.50
N ALA A 220 16.12 -6.22 -17.71
CA ALA A 220 16.16 -6.29 -16.24
C ALA A 220 15.21 -7.36 -15.67
N LEU A 221 14.02 -7.53 -16.25
CA LEU A 221 13.08 -8.59 -15.85
C LEU A 221 13.57 -9.99 -16.19
N ALA A 222 14.18 -10.18 -17.37
CA ALA A 222 14.74 -11.47 -17.78
C ALA A 222 15.92 -11.87 -16.90
N ASP A 223 16.83 -10.93 -16.61
CA ASP A 223 17.96 -11.14 -15.71
C ASP A 223 17.49 -11.46 -14.29
N ALA A 224 16.49 -10.73 -13.79
CA ALA A 224 15.89 -10.99 -12.50
C ALA A 224 15.27 -12.39 -12.42
N ALA A 225 14.55 -12.82 -13.46
CA ALA A 225 13.99 -14.18 -13.52
C ALA A 225 15.09 -15.24 -13.51
N SER A 226 16.19 -15.03 -14.25
CA SER A 226 17.33 -15.95 -14.26
C SER A 226 18.01 -16.04 -12.89
N ILE A 227 18.18 -14.92 -12.18
CA ILE A 227 18.76 -14.91 -10.82
C ILE A 227 17.85 -15.65 -9.84
N TRP A 228 16.53 -15.43 -9.93
CA TRP A 228 15.57 -16.12 -9.09
C TRP A 228 15.56 -17.63 -9.34
N GLU A 229 15.60 -18.05 -10.62
CA GLU A 229 15.71 -19.45 -11.00
C GLU A 229 17.05 -20.07 -10.53
N GLU A 230 18.16 -19.33 -10.59
CA GLU A 230 19.45 -19.77 -10.06
C GLU A 230 19.36 -20.04 -8.55
N ILE A 231 18.73 -19.13 -7.77
CA ILE A 231 18.53 -19.31 -6.33
C ILE A 231 17.70 -20.56 -6.05
N LEU A 232 16.57 -20.74 -6.75
CA LEU A 232 15.66 -21.87 -6.54
C LEU A 232 16.25 -23.21 -6.97
N SER A 233 17.06 -23.24 -8.04
CA SER A 233 17.62 -24.47 -8.59
C SER A 233 18.91 -24.92 -7.88
N THR A 234 19.68 -23.98 -7.34
CA THR A 234 20.96 -24.27 -6.69
C THR A 234 20.79 -24.61 -5.20
N SER A 235 19.71 -24.15 -4.58
CA SER A 235 19.50 -24.25 -3.13
C SER A 235 18.60 -25.44 -2.80
N SER A 236 19.16 -26.48 -2.19
CA SER A 236 18.39 -27.61 -1.66
C SER A 236 17.82 -27.36 -0.26
N THR A 237 18.27 -26.29 0.42
CA THR A 237 17.81 -25.84 1.73
C THR A 237 17.65 -24.32 1.77
N LEU A 238 16.86 -23.80 2.72
CA LEU A 238 16.70 -22.36 2.94
C LEU A 238 18.03 -21.68 3.31
N GLU A 239 18.86 -22.33 4.13
CA GLU A 239 20.18 -21.79 4.51
C GLU A 239 21.08 -21.55 3.29
N MET A 240 21.10 -22.50 2.34
CA MET A 240 21.87 -22.34 1.10
C MET A 240 21.32 -21.22 0.21
N ALA A 241 20.00 -21.03 0.21
CA ALA A 241 19.36 -19.94 -0.54
C ALA A 241 19.71 -18.58 0.08
N ASP A 242 19.71 -18.47 1.40
CA ASP A 242 20.09 -17.27 2.13
C ASP A 242 21.56 -16.91 1.89
N GLU A 243 22.46 -17.89 1.94
CA GLU A 243 23.89 -17.71 1.60
C GLU A 243 24.08 -17.23 0.17
N LYS A 244 23.31 -17.78 -0.77
CA LYS A 244 23.37 -17.39 -2.18
C LYS A 244 22.86 -15.96 -2.37
N ILE A 245 21.77 -15.58 -1.72
CA ILE A 245 21.25 -14.21 -1.71
C ILE A 245 22.32 -13.26 -1.14
N ALA A 246 22.96 -13.61 -0.03
CA ALA A 246 24.06 -12.81 0.53
C ALA A 246 25.22 -12.64 -0.48
N GLN A 247 25.66 -13.74 -1.11
CA GLN A 247 26.73 -13.72 -2.12
C GLN A 247 26.39 -12.85 -3.33
N LEU A 248 25.16 -12.96 -3.85
CA LEU A 248 24.70 -12.12 -4.95
C LEU A 248 24.62 -10.65 -4.52
N GLY A 249 24.30 -10.42 -3.25
CA GLY A 249 24.33 -9.11 -2.62
C GLY A 249 25.73 -8.50 -2.67
N ASP A 250 26.74 -9.21 -2.19
CA ASP A 250 28.14 -8.77 -2.21
C ASP A 250 28.67 -8.48 -3.62
N GLN A 251 28.12 -9.17 -4.64
CA GLN A 251 28.44 -8.93 -6.05
C GLN A 251 27.74 -7.70 -6.64
N GLY A 252 26.88 -7.02 -5.88
CA GLY A 252 26.07 -5.88 -6.34
C GLY A 252 24.95 -6.27 -7.32
N LYS A 253 24.68 -7.57 -7.49
CA LYS A 253 23.68 -8.06 -8.45
C LYS A 253 22.24 -7.92 -7.97
N LEU A 254 22.04 -7.63 -6.68
CA LEU A 254 20.72 -7.47 -6.07
C LEU A 254 20.18 -6.03 -6.12
N GLN A 255 20.93 -5.08 -6.69
CA GLN A 255 20.51 -3.67 -6.76
C GLN A 255 19.36 -3.42 -7.75
N ASN A 256 19.06 -4.40 -8.61
CA ASN A 256 18.02 -4.27 -9.62
C ASN A 256 16.62 -4.37 -8.99
N PRO A 257 15.78 -3.31 -9.06
CA PRO A 257 14.41 -3.34 -8.52
C PRO A 257 13.52 -4.39 -9.18
N ALA A 258 13.88 -4.88 -10.37
CA ALA A 258 13.19 -5.97 -11.05
C ALA A 258 13.21 -7.27 -10.24
N LEU A 259 14.27 -7.53 -9.47
CA LEU A 259 14.40 -8.76 -8.71
C LEU A 259 13.46 -8.81 -7.50
N LEU A 260 13.28 -7.67 -6.81
CA LEU A 260 12.27 -7.55 -5.75
C LEU A 260 10.85 -7.77 -6.31
N LEU A 261 10.56 -7.21 -7.48
CA LEU A 261 9.26 -7.42 -8.14
C LEU A 261 9.04 -8.89 -8.54
N THR A 262 10.07 -9.56 -9.06
CA THR A 262 10.01 -10.98 -9.41
C THR A 262 9.78 -11.85 -8.17
N ALA A 263 10.51 -11.60 -7.08
CA ALA A 263 10.32 -12.28 -5.80
C ALA A 263 8.90 -12.05 -5.24
N ALA A 264 8.42 -10.80 -5.28
CA ALA A 264 7.07 -10.43 -4.86
C ALA A 264 5.98 -11.15 -5.68
N LYS A 265 6.16 -11.26 -7.01
CA LYS A 265 5.27 -12.01 -7.90
C LYS A 265 5.32 -13.51 -7.64
N ALA A 266 6.50 -14.07 -7.40
CA ALA A 266 6.66 -15.49 -7.07
C ALA A 266 5.98 -15.85 -5.75
N TRP A 267 6.12 -14.98 -4.73
CA TRP A 267 5.39 -15.11 -3.48
C TRP A 267 3.88 -15.03 -3.69
N ALA A 268 3.36 -14.00 -4.37
CA ALA A 268 1.93 -13.89 -4.66
C ALA A 268 1.39 -15.12 -5.42
N GLY A 269 2.10 -15.60 -6.44
CA GLY A 269 1.72 -16.78 -7.23
C GLY A 269 1.75 -18.10 -6.45
N SER A 270 2.49 -18.18 -5.34
CA SER A 270 2.50 -19.36 -4.45
C SER A 270 1.12 -19.62 -3.82
N HIS A 271 0.29 -18.59 -3.71
CA HIS A 271 -1.04 -18.72 -3.13
C HIS A 271 -2.10 -19.22 -4.12
N GLU A 272 -1.89 -19.03 -5.43
CA GLU A 272 -2.84 -19.36 -6.51
C GLU A 272 -2.90 -20.86 -6.83
N HIS A 273 -1.83 -21.62 -6.56
CA HIS A 273 -1.75 -23.03 -6.96
C HIS A 273 -2.30 -23.98 -5.88
N SER A 274 -3.35 -24.75 -6.21
CA SER A 274 -3.92 -25.79 -5.35
C SER A 274 -3.13 -27.10 -5.47
N GLY A 275 -2.03 -27.22 -4.72
CA GLY A 275 -1.21 -28.43 -4.64
C GLY A 275 -1.12 -29.00 -3.21
N THR A 276 -0.62 -30.23 -3.08
CA THR A 276 -0.49 -30.98 -1.81
C THR A 276 0.50 -30.36 -0.81
N ASN A 277 1.42 -29.49 -1.27
CA ASN A 277 2.45 -28.81 -0.46
C ASN A 277 2.26 -27.28 -0.44
N LYS A 278 1.01 -26.82 -0.48
CA LYS A 278 0.69 -25.39 -0.64
C LYS A 278 1.25 -24.52 0.48
N GLU A 279 1.28 -25.03 1.71
CA GLU A 279 1.74 -24.27 2.89
C GLU A 279 3.27 -24.15 2.90
N ASP A 280 4.00 -25.25 2.71
CA ASP A 280 5.47 -25.25 2.63
C ASP A 280 5.99 -24.30 1.53
N VAL A 281 5.36 -24.31 0.35
CA VAL A 281 5.79 -23.45 -0.77
C VAL A 281 5.54 -21.97 -0.46
N LYS A 282 4.44 -21.63 0.23
CA LYS A 282 4.17 -20.25 0.65
C LYS A 282 5.20 -19.77 1.66
N GLU A 283 5.52 -20.59 2.66
CA GLU A 283 6.51 -20.24 3.68
C GLU A 283 7.90 -20.04 3.08
N ILE A 284 8.32 -20.94 2.18
CA ILE A 284 9.59 -20.82 1.47
C ILE A 284 9.64 -19.53 0.64
N MET A 285 8.60 -19.25 -0.16
CA MET A 285 8.58 -18.06 -1.01
C MET A 285 8.52 -16.76 -0.17
N ALA A 286 7.79 -16.77 0.94
CA ALA A 286 7.73 -15.65 1.87
C ALA A 286 9.10 -15.38 2.53
N HIS A 287 9.77 -16.43 3.00
CA HIS A 287 11.11 -16.34 3.57
C HIS A 287 12.10 -15.75 2.58
N LEU A 288 12.14 -16.28 1.35
CA LEU A 288 13.03 -15.80 0.31
C LEU A 288 12.75 -14.34 -0.06
N TYR A 289 11.48 -13.95 -0.19
CA TYR A 289 11.12 -12.55 -0.45
C TYR A 289 11.56 -11.62 0.68
N ARG A 290 11.33 -11.99 1.95
CA ARG A 290 11.75 -11.18 3.11
C ARG A 290 13.27 -11.05 3.17
N LYS A 291 14.00 -12.14 2.99
CA LYS A 291 15.48 -12.14 2.93
C LYS A 291 16.01 -11.29 1.79
N PHE A 292 15.34 -11.33 0.65
CA PHE A 292 15.69 -10.50 -0.49
C PHE A 292 15.51 -9.01 -0.18
N LYS A 293 14.39 -8.65 0.44
CA LYS A 293 14.08 -7.28 0.87
C LYS A 293 15.07 -6.76 1.91
N GLU A 294 15.34 -7.55 2.96
CA GLU A 294 16.33 -7.22 4.00
C GLU A 294 17.70 -6.94 3.38
N ASN A 295 18.15 -7.78 2.45
CA ASN A 295 19.44 -7.58 1.79
C ASN A 295 19.46 -6.32 0.92
N MET A 296 18.39 -6.04 0.15
CA MET A 296 18.27 -4.80 -0.61
C MET A 296 18.28 -3.55 0.27
N GLU A 297 17.63 -3.60 1.43
CA GLU A 297 17.62 -2.50 2.40
C GLU A 297 19.00 -2.28 3.02
N ARG A 298 19.73 -3.35 3.35
CA ARG A 298 21.12 -3.29 3.82
C ARG A 298 22.07 -2.68 2.79
N GLN A 299 21.77 -2.83 1.50
CA GLN A 299 22.55 -2.23 0.41
C GLN A 299 22.24 -0.76 0.15
N GLN A 300 21.21 -0.18 0.78
CA GLN A 300 20.95 1.24 0.65
C GLN A 300 22.14 2.04 1.19
N ALA A 301 22.48 3.12 0.50
CA ALA A 301 23.55 4.02 0.90
C ALA A 301 23.33 4.49 2.35
N GLU A 302 24.41 4.58 3.13
CA GLU A 302 24.36 4.90 4.56
C GLU A 302 23.65 6.24 4.80
N GLU A 303 23.84 7.21 3.90
CA GLU A 303 23.18 8.51 3.91
C GLU A 303 21.66 8.41 3.82
N VAL A 304 21.13 7.48 3.02
CA VAL A 304 19.68 7.28 2.86
C VAL A 304 19.09 6.66 4.12
N ARG A 305 19.83 5.72 4.74
CA ARG A 305 19.41 5.05 5.97
C ARG A 305 19.41 6.02 7.16
N ILE A 306 20.46 6.83 7.28
CA ILE A 306 20.55 7.92 8.25
C ILE A 306 19.41 8.91 8.02
N LEU A 307 19.17 9.35 6.78
CA LEU A 307 18.09 10.27 6.47
C LEU A 307 16.71 9.71 6.87
N LYS A 308 16.44 8.42 6.60
CA LYS A 308 15.19 7.77 7.04
C LYS A 308 15.03 7.84 8.56
N HIS A 309 16.07 7.49 9.32
CA HIS A 309 16.03 7.57 10.78
C HIS A 309 15.82 9.00 11.28
N LEU A 310 16.49 9.99 10.68
CA LEU A 310 16.32 11.39 11.08
C LEU A 310 14.91 11.93 10.83
N LEU A 311 14.20 11.41 9.83
CA LEU A 311 12.82 11.77 9.55
C LEU A 311 11.83 11.18 10.57
N THR A 312 12.18 10.08 11.23
CA THR A 312 11.32 9.50 12.30
C THR A 312 11.45 10.25 13.62
N ILE A 313 12.49 11.08 13.79
CA ILE A 313 12.71 11.82 15.04
C ILE A 313 11.94 13.14 15.02
N GLU A 314 10.94 13.25 15.87
CA GLU A 314 10.11 14.45 16.02
C GLU A 314 10.85 15.57 16.78
N ASP A 315 11.55 15.24 17.89
CA ASP A 315 12.24 16.22 18.73
C ASP A 315 13.49 16.81 18.02
N PRO A 316 13.55 18.14 17.83
CA PRO A 316 14.73 18.83 17.30
C PRO A 316 16.04 18.55 18.05
N LEU A 317 16.00 18.36 19.36
CA LEU A 317 17.21 18.12 20.16
C LEU A 317 17.75 16.71 19.94
N GLU A 318 16.88 15.71 19.99
CA GLU A 318 17.23 14.30 19.71
C GLU A 318 17.73 14.14 18.28
N ARG A 319 17.09 14.81 17.31
CA ARG A 319 17.51 14.74 15.91
C ARG A 319 18.89 15.36 15.70
N ARG A 320 19.19 16.46 16.38
CA ARG A 320 20.53 17.07 16.34
C ARG A 320 21.58 16.20 17.03
N ALA A 321 21.22 15.49 18.10
CA ALA A 321 22.10 14.50 18.71
C ALA A 321 22.38 13.34 17.75
N ALA A 322 21.34 12.79 17.09
CA ALA A 322 21.47 11.75 16.08
C ALA A 322 22.30 12.21 14.86
N LEU A 323 22.17 13.46 14.43
CA LEU A 323 23.04 14.06 13.40
C LEU A 323 24.50 14.11 13.85
N THR A 324 24.74 14.49 15.11
CA THR A 324 26.10 14.56 15.67
C THR A 324 26.75 13.18 15.69
N ASP A 325 26.00 12.17 16.14
CA ASP A 325 26.43 10.77 16.17
C ASP A 325 26.70 10.24 14.75
N ALA A 326 25.80 10.51 13.80
CA ALA A 326 25.95 10.11 12.40
C ALA A 326 27.16 10.76 11.68
N PHE A 327 27.64 11.89 12.18
CA PHE A 327 28.82 12.60 11.65
C PHE A 327 30.10 12.28 12.41
N GLU A 328 30.03 11.52 13.50
CA GLU A 328 31.21 11.12 14.25
C GLU A 328 31.91 9.95 13.52
N PRO A 329 33.19 10.09 13.13
CA PRO A 329 33.89 9.04 12.42
C PRO A 329 34.01 7.80 13.31
N LEU A 330 33.58 6.66 12.76
CA LEU A 330 33.66 5.36 13.42
C LEU A 330 35.09 5.06 13.88
N SER A 331 35.24 4.61 15.13
CA SER A 331 36.53 4.18 15.66
C SER A 331 37.03 2.92 14.95
N ASP A 332 38.33 2.63 15.00
CA ASP A 332 38.90 1.39 14.44
C ASP A 332 38.24 0.13 15.03
N ALA A 333 37.83 0.18 16.30
CA ALA A 333 37.10 -0.89 16.96
C ALA A 333 35.67 -1.03 16.41
N ASP A 334 35.00 0.09 16.11
CA ASP A 334 33.66 0.09 15.53
C ASP A 334 33.67 -0.32 14.05
N LEU A 335 34.70 0.05 13.29
CA LEU A 335 34.91 -0.45 11.93
C LEU A 335 35.14 -1.96 11.92
N ALA A 336 35.94 -2.48 12.87
CA ALA A 336 36.13 -3.91 13.05
C ALA A 336 34.84 -4.61 13.49
N ARG A 337 34.04 -3.99 14.37
CA ARG A 337 32.71 -4.47 14.79
C ARG A 337 31.71 -4.47 13.64
N LYS A 338 31.67 -3.43 12.81
CA LYS A 338 30.84 -3.32 11.60
C LYS A 338 31.24 -4.35 10.54
N ALA A 339 32.54 -4.59 10.35
CA ALA A 339 33.04 -5.65 9.47
C ALA A 339 32.73 -7.05 10.01
N ALA A 340 32.80 -7.24 11.34
CA ALA A 340 32.42 -8.48 12.00
C ALA A 340 30.91 -8.72 11.91
N ASN A 341 30.07 -7.71 12.15
CA ASN A 341 28.60 -7.79 12.03
C ASN A 341 28.17 -8.08 10.59
N ARG A 342 28.80 -7.47 9.58
CA ARG A 342 28.59 -7.84 8.17
C ARG A 342 28.88 -9.32 7.88
N LYS A 343 29.80 -9.93 8.63
CA LYS A 343 30.19 -11.34 8.49
C LYS A 343 29.44 -12.28 9.44
N ALA A 344 28.90 -11.75 10.55
CA ALA A 344 28.28 -12.48 11.66
C ALA A 344 26.75 -12.40 11.68
N GLY A 345 26.12 -11.55 10.85
CA GLY A 345 24.68 -11.61 10.54
C GLY A 345 24.25 -12.89 9.81
N TRP A 346 25.06 -13.93 9.89
CA TRP A 346 24.98 -15.22 9.22
C TRP A 346 24.94 -16.42 10.20
N VAL A 347 25.18 -16.23 11.51
CA VAL A 347 25.25 -17.40 12.41
C VAL A 347 24.43 -17.17 13.67
N THR A 348 23.12 -17.36 13.55
CA THR A 348 22.28 -18.20 14.43
C THR A 348 20.82 -17.95 14.06
N GLY A 349 20.10 -19.00 13.68
CA GLY A 349 18.62 -19.03 13.63
C GLY A 349 17.99 -18.95 15.02
N VAL A 350 18.38 -17.93 15.78
CA VAL A 350 17.74 -17.52 17.02
C VAL A 350 17.06 -16.21 16.68
N GLU A 351 15.73 -16.22 16.72
CA GLU A 351 14.92 -15.02 16.83
C GLU A 351 15.50 -14.20 17.98
N SER A 352 16.26 -13.15 17.63
CA SER A 352 16.71 -12.19 18.62
C SER A 352 15.44 -11.53 19.16
N ALA A 353 15.10 -11.83 20.41
CA ALA A 353 13.95 -11.32 21.15
C ALA A 353 14.01 -9.80 21.43
N ASN A 354 14.74 -9.05 20.60
CA ASN A 354 14.81 -7.61 20.62
C ASN A 354 14.87 -7.08 19.16
N PRO A 355 13.78 -6.53 18.62
CA PRO A 355 13.70 -6.07 17.23
C PRO A 355 14.62 -4.88 16.90
N ASN A 356 15.34 -4.34 17.90
CA ASN A 356 16.22 -3.18 17.76
C ASN A 356 17.74 -3.52 17.78
N VAL A 357 18.14 -4.79 17.71
CA VAL A 357 19.56 -5.17 17.90
C VAL A 357 20.20 -5.64 16.58
N GLU A 358 20.23 -4.75 15.62
CA GLU A 358 21.34 -4.59 14.67
C GLU A 358 21.65 -3.09 14.66
N GLU A 359 22.43 -2.60 15.65
CA GLU A 359 22.99 -1.24 15.60
C GLU A 359 23.92 -1.18 14.38
N ASP A 360 23.33 -0.90 13.22
CA ASP A 360 24.10 -0.60 12.04
C ASP A 360 24.84 0.70 12.33
N LEU A 361 26.14 0.55 12.52
CA LEU A 361 27.10 1.62 12.74
C LEU A 361 27.18 2.49 11.48
N LEU A 362 26.19 3.37 11.31
CA LEU A 362 26.03 4.23 10.15
C LEU A 362 26.83 5.51 10.35
N TYR A 363 27.59 5.90 9.33
CA TYR A 363 28.36 7.14 9.32
C TYR A 363 28.19 7.83 7.97
N CYS A 364 28.08 9.15 7.98
CA CYS A 364 28.14 9.93 6.74
C CYS A 364 28.82 11.28 6.95
N THR A 365 29.21 11.91 5.85
CA THR A 365 29.66 13.30 5.90
C THR A 365 28.47 14.25 5.72
N PRO A 366 28.49 15.45 6.34
CA PRO A 366 27.45 16.47 6.14
C PRO A 366 27.19 16.78 4.65
N ALA A 367 28.24 16.80 3.83
CA ALA A 367 28.13 17.05 2.40
C ALA A 367 27.44 15.90 1.63
N ALA A 368 27.70 14.64 1.99
CA ALA A 368 27.05 13.49 1.38
C ALA A 368 25.56 13.45 1.73
N LEU A 369 25.21 13.68 2.99
CA LEU A 369 23.82 13.76 3.44
C LEU A 369 23.05 14.91 2.77
N LEU A 370 23.67 16.09 2.65
CA LEU A 370 23.08 17.22 1.92
C LEU A 370 22.85 16.93 0.44
N THR A 371 23.71 16.12 -0.19
CA THR A 371 23.52 15.74 -1.59
C THR A 371 22.23 14.94 -1.75
N VAL A 372 21.99 13.97 -0.85
CA VAL A 372 20.76 13.18 -0.83
C VAL A 372 19.54 14.05 -0.54
N ILE A 373 19.60 14.91 0.48
CA ILE A 373 18.49 15.83 0.83
C ILE A 373 18.14 16.74 -0.35
N ASN A 374 19.14 17.34 -1.01
CA ASN A 374 18.91 18.20 -2.17
C ASN A 374 18.34 17.44 -3.36
N ALA A 375 18.75 16.19 -3.58
CA ALA A 375 18.20 15.35 -4.64
C ALA A 375 16.70 15.07 -4.41
N VAL A 376 16.30 14.78 -3.17
CA VAL A 376 14.89 14.55 -2.81
C VAL A 376 14.06 15.82 -2.99
N ILE A 377 14.53 16.97 -2.48
CA ILE A 377 13.84 18.25 -2.64
C ILE A 377 13.68 18.61 -4.13
N ARG A 378 14.74 18.44 -4.92
CA ARG A 378 14.71 18.74 -6.35
C ARG A 378 13.72 17.83 -7.09
N ALA A 379 13.70 16.53 -6.79
CA ALA A 379 12.75 15.60 -7.37
C ALA A 379 11.30 16.02 -7.07
N HIS A 380 11.03 16.49 -5.85
CA HIS A 380 9.73 17.03 -5.48
C HIS A 380 9.37 18.30 -6.28
N GLU A 381 10.29 19.25 -6.41
CA GLU A 381 10.03 20.47 -7.19
C GLU A 381 9.76 20.20 -8.67
N GLU A 382 10.49 19.25 -9.26
CA GLU A 382 10.30 18.83 -10.66
C GLU A 382 8.93 18.16 -10.85
N MET A 383 8.48 17.34 -9.88
CA MET A 383 7.12 16.80 -9.87
C MET A 383 6.05 17.90 -9.73
N SER A 384 6.30 18.92 -8.90
CA SER A 384 5.37 20.03 -8.66
C SER A 384 5.24 21.00 -9.84
N LYS A 385 6.27 21.15 -10.68
CA LYS A 385 6.29 22.12 -11.80
C LYS A 385 5.66 21.59 -13.10
N GLY A 386 5.21 20.34 -13.15
CA GLY A 386 4.27 19.86 -14.17
C GLY A 386 4.85 19.51 -15.55
N GLU A 387 6.10 19.04 -15.64
CA GLU A 387 6.66 18.56 -16.91
C GLU A 387 6.23 17.11 -17.28
N ARG A 388 5.53 16.40 -16.39
CA ARG A 388 4.93 15.09 -16.69
C ARG A 388 3.40 15.15 -16.60
N LYS A 389 2.73 15.16 -17.75
CA LYS A 389 1.27 14.93 -17.90
C LYS A 389 0.93 13.44 -17.75
N THR A 390 1.34 12.83 -16.64
CA THR A 390 1.02 11.45 -16.25
C THR A 390 0.60 11.45 -14.77
N LEU A 391 0.30 10.29 -14.17
CA LEU A 391 0.07 10.07 -12.72
C LEU A 391 0.87 11.03 -11.81
N SER A 392 2.09 11.38 -12.22
CA SER A 392 2.99 12.39 -11.66
C SER A 392 2.39 13.77 -11.31
N SER A 393 1.39 14.29 -12.04
CA SER A 393 0.80 15.62 -11.73
C SER A 393 -0.17 15.60 -10.56
N GLU A 394 -0.91 14.49 -10.38
CA GLU A 394 -1.75 14.30 -9.20
C GLU A 394 -0.88 13.89 -8.00
N ALA A 395 0.29 13.27 -8.27
CA ALA A 395 1.31 12.92 -7.27
C ALA A 395 1.82 14.12 -6.48
N ALA A 396 2.11 15.23 -7.18
CA ALA A 396 2.61 16.44 -6.54
C ALA A 396 1.61 17.06 -5.55
N ARG A 397 0.31 16.79 -5.70
CA ARG A 397 -0.73 17.26 -4.77
C ARG A 397 -0.86 16.37 -3.54
N LEU A 398 -0.38 15.14 -3.63
CA LEU A 398 -0.48 14.11 -2.60
C LEU A 398 0.79 14.01 -1.75
N MET A 399 1.93 14.52 -2.24
CA MET A 399 3.18 14.59 -1.47
C MET A 399 2.95 15.32 -0.16
N SER A 400 3.26 14.65 0.95
CA SER A 400 3.21 15.19 2.31
C SER A 400 3.90 16.57 2.37
N PRO A 401 3.14 17.66 2.61
CA PRO A 401 3.74 18.97 2.82
C PRO A 401 4.67 18.96 4.04
N HIS A 402 4.37 18.12 5.04
CA HIS A 402 5.12 18.01 6.26
C HIS A 402 6.50 17.36 6.05
N VAL A 403 6.58 16.24 5.32
CA VAL A 403 7.86 15.57 5.03
C VAL A 403 8.77 16.48 4.21
N ILE A 404 8.23 17.20 3.21
CA ILE A 404 9.02 18.15 2.42
C ILE A 404 9.48 19.33 3.27
N GLN A 405 8.61 19.88 4.12
CA GLN A 405 9.01 20.91 5.09
C GLN A 405 10.13 20.40 6.01
N ARG A 406 10.00 19.16 6.49
CA ARG A 406 11.02 18.52 7.33
C ARG A 406 12.34 18.33 6.61
N MET A 407 12.32 18.01 5.32
CA MET A 407 13.52 17.97 4.47
C MET A 407 14.21 19.34 4.39
N TYR A 408 13.45 20.44 4.31
CA TYR A 408 14.01 21.79 4.34
C TYR A 408 14.59 22.17 5.71
N GLU A 409 13.94 21.75 6.81
CA GLU A 409 14.46 21.92 8.17
C GLU A 409 15.78 21.16 8.36
N LEU A 410 15.79 19.87 8.01
CA LEU A 410 16.98 19.03 8.01
C LEU A 410 18.10 19.62 7.15
N LYS A 411 17.79 20.12 5.95
CA LYS A 411 18.77 20.81 5.10
C LYS A 411 19.44 21.97 5.84
N ARG A 412 18.68 22.79 6.59
CA ARG A 412 19.23 23.90 7.37
C ARG A 412 20.08 23.39 8.52
N GLU A 413 19.61 22.38 9.24
CA GLU A 413 20.34 21.76 10.36
C GLU A 413 21.70 21.20 9.89
N VAL A 414 21.74 20.44 8.79
CA VAL A 414 23.01 19.91 8.27
C VAL A 414 23.94 21.02 7.76
N GLN A 415 23.39 22.11 7.21
CA GLN A 415 24.19 23.28 6.82
C GLN A 415 24.84 24.01 8.01
N GLU A 416 24.29 23.89 9.22
CA GLU A 416 24.92 24.44 10.43
C GLU A 416 26.13 23.61 10.92
N PHE A 417 26.27 22.37 10.44
CA PHE A 417 27.43 21.50 10.70
C PHE A 417 28.55 21.64 9.65
N MET A 418 28.34 22.45 8.61
CA MET A 418 29.34 22.79 7.58
C MET A 418 30.02 24.12 7.87
#